data_AF-A0A8J5YPV0-F1
#
_entry.id   AF-A0A8J5YPV0-F1
#
_cell.length_a   1.000
_cell.length_b   1.000
_cell.length_c   1.000
_cell.angle_alpha   90.00
_cell.angle_beta   90.00
_cell.angle_gamma   90.00
#
_symmetry.space_group_name_H-M   'P 1'
#
loop_
_entity.id
_entity.type
_entity.pdbx_description
1 polymer ?
#
loop_
_entity_poly.entity_id
_entity_poly.type
_entity_poly.pdbx_seq_one_letter_code
_entity_poly.pdbx_strand_id
1 'polypeptide(L)'
;MAAATTSRAAQGMGAKDEKLVFETTEGIEPIFSFDQMGLKDDLLRGTYNYGFEKSSTIQQRAVVPIINGRDVIAQARSGIGKTSMIALTVCQVVDTASREVQALILSPTRKLASQTEKVIRTIGDFTNIQAHACIEGKSVGKDIRKLENRVHVVSGTPGRVDLEEAKTQENAKLQCALQDIQLQFKETKELLAKEREAAKKAAEVVPIIQEVSVVDPVMLEKLTNENEKLKALVSSLEKKIDETEKKFEETNKISEERIKNSLVEDCYAQHVTAEGTALVQQVEDAVSNYVNFVVVLLHPIL
;
A
#
# COMPACT_ATOMS: atom_id res chain seq x y z
N MET A 1 12.02 2.19 56.42
CA MET A 1 10.84 2.90 55.90
C MET A 1 11.23 4.33 55.60
N ALA A 2 11.16 4.71 54.32
CA ALA A 2 10.97 6.06 53.75
C ALA A 2 11.61 6.10 52.36
N ALA A 3 10.78 5.96 51.32
CA ALA A 3 11.15 6.15 49.93
C ALA A 3 11.06 7.65 49.60
N ALA A 4 12.11 8.21 49.01
CA ALA A 4 12.14 9.57 48.51
C ALA A 4 11.60 9.59 47.07
N THR A 5 10.43 10.19 46.88
CA THR A 5 9.83 10.46 45.57
C THR A 5 10.43 11.75 44.99
N THR A 6 11.20 11.64 43.91
CA THR A 6 11.68 12.79 43.13
C THR A 6 10.71 13.08 41.98
N SER A 7 9.92 14.14 42.12
CA SER A 7 9.18 14.75 41.01
C SER A 7 10.15 15.50 40.10
N ARG A 8 10.27 15.10 38.83
CA ARG A 8 11.05 15.84 37.83
C ARG A 8 10.10 16.84 37.16
N ALA A 9 10.23 18.10 37.55
CA ALA A 9 9.49 19.22 36.99
C ALA A 9 9.76 19.39 35.49
N ALA A 10 8.71 19.64 34.73
CA ALA A 10 8.75 20.10 33.35
C ALA A 10 9.48 21.45 33.29
N GLN A 11 10.64 21.48 32.64
CA GLN A 11 11.34 22.73 32.33
C GLN A 11 10.74 23.34 31.06
N GLY A 12 10.20 24.55 31.22
CA GLY A 12 9.49 25.30 30.19
C GLY A 12 10.33 25.61 28.94
N MET A 13 9.65 25.52 27.79
CA MET A 13 10.19 25.79 26.45
C MET A 13 9.84 27.19 25.91
N GLY A 14 9.35 28.11 26.74
CA GLY A 14 8.68 29.33 26.28
C GLY A 14 9.51 30.61 26.05
N ALA A 15 10.85 30.62 26.16
CA ALA A 15 11.58 31.91 26.34
C ALA A 15 12.84 32.14 25.49
N LYS A 16 12.95 31.60 24.26
CA LYS A 16 14.18 31.79 23.43
C LYS A 16 14.00 32.25 21.97
N ASP A 17 12.78 32.56 21.52
CA ASP A 17 12.51 32.86 20.10
C ASP A 17 12.43 34.36 19.74
N GLU A 18 12.57 35.29 20.69
CA GLU A 18 12.34 36.73 20.49
C GLU A 18 13.34 37.48 19.58
N LYS A 19 14.33 36.81 18.96
CA LYS A 19 15.33 37.48 18.10
C LYS A 19 15.68 36.71 16.81
N LEU A 20 14.72 36.04 16.20
CA LEU A 20 14.90 35.43 14.89
C LEU A 20 14.20 36.29 13.82
N VAL A 21 14.99 36.85 12.91
CA VAL A 21 14.47 37.49 11.69
C VAL A 21 14.14 36.39 10.69
N PHE A 22 12.87 36.27 10.33
CA PHE A 22 12.40 35.35 9.30
C PHE A 22 12.03 36.14 8.06
N GLU A 23 12.59 35.75 6.91
CA GLU A 23 12.12 36.20 5.61
C GLU A 23 10.86 35.41 5.25
N THR A 24 9.88 36.07 4.66
CA THR A 24 8.60 35.45 4.28
C THR A 24 8.14 36.09 2.98
N THR A 25 7.52 35.30 2.10
CA THR A 25 6.91 35.80 0.87
C THR A 25 5.89 36.92 1.18
N GLU A 26 5.83 37.93 0.31
CA GLU A 26 4.90 39.04 0.42
C GLU A 26 3.44 38.54 0.53
N GLY A 27 2.66 39.16 1.43
CA GLY A 27 1.26 38.81 1.67
C GLY A 27 1.03 37.64 2.64
N ILE A 28 2.07 37.06 3.25
CA ILE A 28 1.92 36.08 4.33
C ILE A 28 2.10 36.78 5.67
N GLU A 29 0.99 36.96 6.39
CA GLU A 29 0.97 37.50 7.75
C GLU A 29 1.17 36.40 8.80
N PRO A 30 2.01 36.60 9.83
CA PRO A 30 2.21 35.62 10.89
C PRO A 30 0.98 35.52 11.81
N ILE A 31 0.52 34.30 12.05
CA ILE A 31 -0.62 34.01 12.95
C ILE A 31 -0.09 33.44 14.27
N PHE A 32 -0.30 34.16 15.37
CA PHE A 32 0.38 33.88 16.65
C PHE A 32 -0.28 32.79 17.49
N SER A 33 -1.60 32.57 17.36
CA SER A 33 -2.32 31.50 18.08
C SER A 33 -2.80 30.39 17.17
N PHE A 34 -2.82 29.15 17.68
CA PHE A 34 -3.41 28.02 16.95
C PHE A 34 -4.91 28.20 16.71
N ASP A 35 -5.65 28.86 17.63
CA ASP A 35 -7.08 29.10 17.48
C ASP A 35 -7.41 30.00 16.27
N GLN A 36 -6.47 30.86 15.89
CA GLN A 36 -6.61 31.77 14.75
C GLN A 36 -6.25 31.11 13.41
N MET A 37 -5.70 29.89 13.43
CA MET A 37 -5.28 29.16 12.22
C MET A 37 -6.42 28.36 11.57
N GLY A 38 -7.62 28.34 12.15
CA GLY A 38 -8.78 27.61 11.59
C GLY A 38 -8.63 26.09 11.62
N LEU A 39 -7.95 25.56 12.64
CA LEU A 39 -7.74 24.12 12.80
C LEU A 39 -9.00 23.42 13.33
N LYS A 40 -9.17 22.13 13.01
CA LYS A 40 -10.25 21.28 13.55
C LYS A 40 -10.19 21.26 15.08
N ASP A 41 -11.34 21.26 15.76
CA ASP A 41 -11.41 21.28 17.23
C ASP A 41 -10.65 20.12 17.89
N ASP A 42 -10.79 18.90 17.33
CA ASP A 42 -10.05 17.73 17.81
C ASP A 42 -8.54 17.88 17.64
N LEU A 43 -8.10 18.53 16.55
CA LEU A 43 -6.69 18.82 16.32
C LEU A 43 -6.17 19.88 17.30
N LEU A 44 -6.94 20.95 17.55
CA LEU A 44 -6.60 21.95 18.58
C LEU A 44 -6.45 21.29 19.95
N ARG A 45 -7.39 20.42 20.31
CA ARG A 45 -7.34 19.65 21.56
C ARG A 45 -6.06 18.83 21.65
N GLY A 46 -5.70 18.10 20.60
CA GLY A 46 -4.46 17.32 20.55
C GLY A 46 -3.20 18.18 20.62
N THR A 47 -3.22 19.35 19.98
CA THR A 47 -2.13 20.33 19.99
C THR A 47 -1.84 20.85 21.40
N TYR A 48 -2.88 21.24 22.13
CA TYR A 48 -2.74 21.68 23.53
C TYR A 48 -2.38 20.53 24.46
N ASN A 49 -2.92 19.32 24.25
CA ASN A 49 -2.58 18.13 25.04
C ASN A 49 -1.12 17.71 24.86
N TYR A 50 -0.55 17.92 23.67
CA TYR A 50 0.88 17.73 23.43
C TYR A 50 1.76 18.72 24.22
N GLY A 51 1.18 19.85 24.68
CA GLY A 51 1.85 20.89 25.45
C GLY A 51 2.24 22.12 24.64
N PHE A 52 1.65 22.35 23.46
CA PHE A 52 1.87 23.57 22.70
C PHE A 52 0.89 24.66 23.10
N GLU A 53 1.38 25.63 23.88
CA GLU A 53 0.59 26.81 24.27
C GLU A 53 0.60 27.92 23.20
N LYS A 54 1.70 28.03 22.45
CA LYS A 54 1.90 29.05 21.41
C LYS A 54 2.58 28.45 20.19
N SER A 55 2.22 28.97 19.02
CA SER A 55 2.85 28.57 17.76
C SER A 55 4.27 29.14 17.65
N SER A 56 5.21 28.32 17.19
CA SER A 56 6.59 28.76 16.95
C SER A 56 6.69 29.66 15.72
N THR A 57 7.77 30.43 15.60
CA THR A 57 7.90 31.44 14.53
C THR A 57 7.77 30.87 13.11
N ILE A 58 8.20 29.61 12.90
CA ILE A 58 8.03 28.92 11.60
C ILE A 58 6.58 28.44 11.41
N GLN A 59 5.90 28.00 12.48
CA GLN A 59 4.51 27.55 12.44
C GLN A 59 3.56 28.73 12.13
N GLN A 60 3.81 29.89 12.74
CA GLN A 60 3.06 31.14 12.54
C GLN A 60 2.92 31.53 11.06
N ARG A 61 3.92 31.18 10.23
CA ARG A 61 4.00 31.55 8.82
C ARG A 61 3.66 30.40 7.87
N ALA A 62 3.98 29.17 8.24
CA ALA A 62 3.91 28.03 7.33
C ALA A 62 2.58 27.26 7.42
N VAL A 63 1.95 27.17 8.60
CA VAL A 63 0.79 26.27 8.79
C VAL A 63 -0.37 26.66 7.87
N VAL A 64 -0.80 27.92 7.88
CA VAL A 64 -1.98 28.35 7.11
C VAL A 64 -1.77 28.28 5.58
N PRO A 65 -0.62 28.70 5.03
CA PRO A 65 -0.34 28.47 3.61
C PRO A 65 -0.38 26.99 3.21
N ILE A 66 0.18 26.09 4.03
CA ILE A 66 0.21 24.65 3.74
C ILE A 66 -1.21 24.06 3.76
N ILE A 67 -2.04 24.37 4.76
CA ILE A 67 -3.42 23.83 4.83
C ILE A 67 -4.31 24.37 3.69
N ASN A 68 -3.96 25.52 3.13
CA ASN A 68 -4.62 26.10 1.95
C ASN A 68 -4.09 25.52 0.63
N GLY A 69 -3.22 24.52 0.67
CA GLY A 69 -2.69 23.84 -0.52
C GLY A 69 -1.60 24.62 -1.25
N ARG A 70 -0.92 25.57 -0.59
CA ARG A 70 0.25 26.25 -1.18
C ARG A 70 1.51 25.43 -0.95
N ASP A 71 2.35 25.36 -1.96
CA ASP A 71 3.71 24.85 -1.81
C ASP A 71 4.55 25.78 -0.93
N VAL A 72 5.20 25.21 0.08
CA VAL A 72 5.97 25.97 1.06
C VAL A 72 7.37 25.40 1.24
N ILE A 73 8.37 26.26 1.05
CA ILE A 73 9.75 25.98 1.45
C ILE A 73 9.98 26.59 2.83
N ALA A 74 10.05 25.76 3.86
CA ALA A 74 10.25 26.19 5.24
C ALA A 74 11.66 25.84 5.77
N GLN A 75 12.57 26.82 5.75
CA GLN A 75 13.93 26.66 6.26
C GLN A 75 14.08 27.26 7.67
N ALA A 76 14.62 26.47 8.60
CA ALA A 76 14.93 26.88 9.96
C ALA A 76 15.92 25.88 10.60
N ARG A 77 16.59 26.30 11.67
CA ARG A 77 17.44 25.41 12.48
C ARG A 77 16.60 24.32 13.20
N SER A 78 17.27 23.27 13.65
CA SER A 78 16.64 22.24 14.48
C SER A 78 16.01 22.84 15.74
N GLY A 79 14.91 22.26 16.21
CA GLY A 79 14.22 22.69 17.43
C GLY A 79 13.21 23.82 17.27
N ILE A 80 13.01 24.40 16.08
CA ILE A 80 12.02 25.48 15.85
C ILE A 80 10.60 24.94 15.57
N GLY A 81 10.35 23.64 15.76
CA GLY A 81 8.99 23.07 15.63
C GLY A 81 8.57 22.70 14.20
N LYS A 82 9.54 22.48 13.29
CA LYS A 82 9.28 21.95 11.93
C LYS A 82 8.49 20.65 11.93
N THR A 83 8.89 19.66 12.72
CA THR A 83 8.19 18.36 12.79
C THR A 83 6.75 18.52 13.23
N SER A 84 6.51 19.39 14.22
CA SER A 84 5.16 19.66 14.72
C SER A 84 4.33 20.48 13.75
N MET A 85 4.94 21.41 13.01
CA MET A 85 4.29 22.12 11.91
C MET A 85 3.74 21.11 10.88
N ILE A 86 4.54 20.12 10.50
CA ILE A 86 4.13 19.07 9.55
C ILE A 86 3.05 18.18 10.13
N ALA A 87 3.17 17.80 11.39
CA ALA A 87 2.14 17.01 12.04
C ALA A 87 0.80 17.76 12.12
N LEU A 88 0.82 19.05 12.44
CA LEU A 88 -0.38 19.90 12.45
C LEU A 88 -1.02 19.98 11.07
N THR A 89 -0.23 20.28 10.04
CA THR A 89 -0.77 20.45 8.68
C THR A 89 -1.36 19.15 8.15
N VAL A 90 -0.65 18.03 8.32
CA VAL A 90 -1.13 16.71 7.89
C VAL A 90 -2.39 16.29 8.65
N CYS A 91 -2.44 16.46 9.97
CA CYS A 91 -3.65 16.14 10.75
C CYS A 91 -4.84 17.04 10.38
N GLN A 92 -4.58 18.26 9.90
CA GLN A 92 -5.63 19.16 9.46
C GLN A 92 -6.23 18.72 8.13
N VAL A 93 -5.38 18.40 7.15
CA VAL A 93 -5.82 18.17 5.75
C VAL A 93 -6.26 16.74 5.46
N VAL A 94 -5.71 15.75 6.15
CA VAL A 94 -6.05 14.33 5.92
C VAL A 94 -7.51 14.04 6.29
N ASP A 95 -8.18 13.29 5.41
CA ASP A 95 -9.48 12.70 5.67
C ASP A 95 -9.33 11.31 6.29
N THR A 96 -9.71 11.18 7.56
CA THR A 96 -9.61 9.91 8.28
C THR A 96 -10.77 8.95 7.99
N ALA A 97 -11.76 9.35 7.17
CA ALA A 97 -12.77 8.43 6.67
C ALA A 97 -12.20 7.47 5.61
N SER A 98 -11.33 7.97 4.73
CA SER A 98 -10.61 7.16 3.74
C SER A 98 -9.62 6.18 4.40
N ARG A 99 -9.39 5.04 3.74
CA ARG A 99 -8.43 4.01 4.19
C ARG A 99 -7.06 4.15 3.54
N GLU A 100 -6.94 5.07 2.60
CA GLU A 100 -5.76 5.24 1.76
C GLU A 100 -4.73 6.15 2.44
N VAL A 101 -3.46 5.93 2.09
CA VAL A 101 -2.38 6.86 2.39
C VAL A 101 -2.67 8.14 1.61
N GLN A 102 -2.61 9.29 2.29
CA GLN A 102 -2.91 10.63 1.76
C GLN A 102 -1.73 11.59 1.90
N ALA A 103 -0.73 11.25 2.73
CA ALA A 103 0.44 12.08 2.94
C ALA A 103 1.71 11.26 3.05
N LEU A 104 2.75 11.69 2.33
CA LEU A 104 4.09 11.13 2.39
C LEU A 104 5.07 12.17 2.96
N ILE A 105 5.85 11.75 3.95
CA ILE A 105 6.85 12.60 4.61
C ILE A 105 8.22 11.95 4.49
N LEU A 106 9.07 12.56 3.67
CA LEU A 106 10.44 12.10 3.48
C LEU A 106 11.36 12.66 4.56
N SER A 107 12.09 11.76 5.21
CA SER A 107 13.00 12.06 6.30
C SER A 107 14.41 11.57 5.96
N PRO A 108 15.46 12.37 6.20
CA PRO A 108 16.85 11.99 5.88
C PRO A 108 17.39 10.85 6.74
N THR A 109 16.75 10.55 7.88
CA THR A 109 17.18 9.46 8.77
C THR A 109 16.00 8.67 9.31
N ARG A 110 16.25 7.38 9.58
CA ARG A 110 15.27 6.45 10.18
C ARG A 110 14.74 6.95 11.53
N LYS A 111 15.63 7.57 12.33
CA LYS A 111 15.28 8.15 13.63
C LYS A 111 14.29 9.31 13.47
N LEU A 112 14.53 10.18 12.49
CA LEU A 112 13.63 11.31 12.23
C LEU A 112 12.29 10.84 11.68
N ALA A 113 12.25 9.86 10.75
CA ALA A 113 11.01 9.27 10.27
C ALA A 113 10.14 8.71 11.42
N SER A 114 10.76 7.93 12.31
CA SER A 114 10.08 7.37 13.49
C SER A 114 9.63 8.45 14.48
N GLN A 115 10.37 9.55 14.59
CA GLN A 115 10.00 10.66 15.45
C GLN A 115 8.80 11.41 14.88
N THR A 116 8.80 11.68 13.57
CA THR A 116 7.68 12.33 12.88
C THR A 116 6.40 11.52 13.01
N GLU A 117 6.44 10.20 12.79
CA GLU A 117 5.29 9.29 13.02
C GLU A 117 4.70 9.47 14.42
N LYS A 118 5.55 9.45 15.46
CA LYS A 118 5.10 9.59 16.85
C LYS A 118 4.45 10.94 17.14
N VAL A 119 5.04 12.02 16.61
CA VAL A 119 4.49 13.37 16.79
C VAL A 119 3.12 13.49 16.12
N ILE A 120 2.97 12.95 14.90
CA ILE A 120 1.67 12.91 14.20
C ILE A 120 0.64 12.15 15.02
N ARG A 121 0.98 10.96 15.51
CA ARG A 121 0.05 10.16 16.32
C ARG A 121 -0.35 10.82 17.64
N THR A 122 0.55 11.57 18.26
CA THR A 122 0.27 12.21 19.55
C THR A 122 -0.54 13.51 19.38
N ILE A 123 -0.23 14.31 18.35
CA ILE A 123 -1.01 15.52 18.04
C ILE A 123 -2.38 15.15 17.47
N GLY A 124 -2.47 14.09 16.66
CA GLY A 124 -3.71 13.59 16.07
C GLY A 124 -4.46 12.56 16.92
N ASP A 125 -4.16 12.44 18.22
CA ASP A 125 -4.75 11.42 19.10
C ASP A 125 -6.30 11.51 19.14
N PHE A 126 -6.84 12.71 18.94
CA PHE A 126 -8.28 12.96 18.88
C PHE A 126 -8.86 12.98 17.45
N THR A 127 -8.04 12.92 16.40
CA THR A 127 -8.50 13.01 15.00
C THR A 127 -8.65 11.64 14.31
N ASN A 128 -8.34 10.55 15.02
CA ASN A 128 -8.31 9.17 14.49
C ASN A 128 -7.32 8.96 13.33
N ILE A 129 -6.29 9.81 13.23
CA ILE A 129 -5.27 9.68 12.18
C ILE A 129 -4.37 8.47 12.45
N GLN A 130 -4.04 7.74 11.38
CA GLN A 130 -3.10 6.63 11.42
C GLN A 130 -1.86 6.99 10.62
N ALA A 131 -0.70 6.84 11.25
CA ALA A 131 0.59 7.11 10.65
C ALA A 131 1.55 5.93 10.87
N HIS A 132 2.41 5.65 9.89
CA HIS A 132 3.39 4.56 9.97
C HIS A 132 4.75 4.99 9.42
N ALA A 133 5.84 4.63 10.12
CA ALA A 133 7.20 4.86 9.63
C ALA A 133 7.81 3.68 8.88
N CYS A 134 8.06 3.88 7.58
CA CYS A 134 8.77 2.97 6.69
C CYS A 134 10.29 3.24 6.75
N ILE A 135 11.02 2.39 7.47
CA ILE A 135 12.46 2.57 7.73
C ILE A 135 13.21 1.25 7.56
N GLU A 136 14.45 1.34 7.07
CA GLU A 136 15.32 0.18 6.90
C GLU A 136 15.61 -0.55 8.22
N GLY A 137 15.77 -1.87 8.15
CA GLY A 137 15.95 -2.74 9.32
C GLY A 137 14.65 -3.33 9.87
N LYS A 138 13.49 -2.87 9.38
CA LYS A 138 12.21 -3.59 9.52
C LYS A 138 11.97 -4.50 8.32
N SER A 139 11.23 -5.59 8.54
CA SER A 139 10.79 -6.47 7.45
C SER A 139 9.80 -5.74 6.55
N VAL A 140 10.05 -5.75 5.24
CA VAL A 140 9.19 -5.18 4.20
C VAL A 140 7.77 -5.73 4.33
N GLY A 141 7.61 -7.04 4.51
CA GLY A 141 6.29 -7.65 4.68
C GLY A 141 5.51 -7.17 5.92
N LYS A 142 6.19 -6.62 6.95
CA LYS A 142 5.50 -5.98 8.08
C LYS A 142 5.02 -4.57 7.76
N ASP A 143 5.74 -3.86 6.89
CA ASP A 143 5.34 -2.53 6.43
C ASP A 143 4.13 -2.66 5.49
N ILE A 144 4.18 -3.59 4.52
CA ILE A 144 3.05 -3.92 3.62
C ILE A 144 1.78 -4.21 4.42
N ARG A 145 1.83 -5.18 5.35
CA ARG A 145 0.67 -5.53 6.18
C ARG A 145 0.14 -4.37 7.01
N LYS A 146 0.97 -3.40 7.37
CA LYS A 146 0.51 -2.21 8.10
C LYS A 146 -0.15 -1.22 7.16
N LEU A 147 0.37 -1.04 5.96
CA LEU A 147 -0.22 -0.17 4.94
C LEU A 147 -1.59 -0.68 4.49
N GLU A 148 -1.76 -2.01 4.40
CA GLU A 148 -3.07 -2.67 4.20
C GLU A 148 -4.06 -2.37 5.36
N ASN A 149 -3.56 -2.00 6.55
CA ASN A 149 -4.37 -1.75 7.75
C ASN A 149 -4.57 -0.25 8.02
N ARG A 150 -5.24 0.44 7.08
CA ARG A 150 -5.81 1.79 7.25
C ARG A 150 -4.77 2.82 7.74
N VAL A 151 -3.72 3.06 6.94
CA VAL A 151 -2.71 4.10 7.20
C VAL A 151 -3.00 5.30 6.33
N HIS A 152 -3.10 6.49 6.93
CA HIS A 152 -3.34 7.74 6.19
C HIS A 152 -2.03 8.50 5.92
N VAL A 153 -0.99 8.29 6.73
CA VAL A 153 0.28 9.02 6.62
C VAL A 153 1.47 8.08 6.68
N VAL A 154 2.38 8.20 5.72
CA VAL A 154 3.64 7.47 5.71
C VAL A 154 4.80 8.43 5.97
N SER A 155 5.69 8.07 6.90
CA SER A 155 6.96 8.76 7.08
C SER A 155 8.13 7.81 6.80
N GLY A 156 9.07 8.17 5.95
CA GLY A 156 10.12 7.23 5.58
C GLY A 156 11.39 7.87 5.06
N THR A 157 12.44 7.06 4.94
CA THR A 157 13.66 7.43 4.22
C THR A 157 13.47 7.17 2.73
N PRO A 158 13.90 8.07 1.81
CA PRO A 158 13.67 7.94 0.37
C PRO A 158 13.90 6.53 -0.17
N GLY A 159 15.12 6.00 -0.03
CA GLY A 159 15.47 4.66 -0.53
C GLY A 159 14.67 3.49 0.05
N ARG A 160 13.99 3.64 1.20
CA ARG A 160 13.06 2.62 1.69
C ARG A 160 11.67 2.79 1.09
N VAL A 161 11.18 4.01 0.97
CA VAL A 161 9.87 4.29 0.36
C VAL A 161 9.89 3.89 -1.12
N ASP A 162 10.96 4.20 -1.84
CA ASP A 162 11.14 3.84 -3.26
C ASP A 162 11.24 2.32 -3.45
N LEU A 163 11.87 1.60 -2.51
CA LEU A 163 11.96 0.14 -2.56
C LEU A 163 10.59 -0.53 -2.34
N GLU A 164 9.74 0.05 -1.47
CA GLU A 164 8.38 -0.43 -1.31
C GLU A 164 7.57 -0.17 -2.59
N GLU A 165 7.69 1.01 -3.19
CA GLU A 165 7.02 1.36 -4.45
C GLU A 165 7.42 0.42 -5.60
N ALA A 166 8.72 0.27 -5.84
CA ALA A 166 9.24 -0.58 -6.91
C ALA A 166 8.79 -2.04 -6.75
N LYS A 167 8.73 -2.54 -5.52
CA LYS A 167 8.25 -3.91 -5.22
C LYS A 167 6.76 -4.04 -5.41
N THR A 168 5.96 -3.07 -4.98
CA THR A 168 4.51 -3.07 -5.21
C THR A 168 4.22 -3.07 -6.71
N GLN A 169 4.95 -2.27 -7.49
CA GLN A 169 4.79 -2.24 -8.95
C GLN A 169 5.21 -3.55 -9.63
N GLU A 170 6.32 -4.15 -9.19
CA GLU A 170 6.77 -5.46 -9.70
C GLU A 170 5.76 -6.56 -9.34
N ASN A 171 5.21 -6.55 -8.12
CA ASN A 171 4.17 -7.48 -7.70
C ASN A 171 2.89 -7.32 -8.54
N ALA A 172 2.45 -6.09 -8.82
CA ALA A 172 1.29 -5.85 -9.67
C ALA A 172 1.52 -6.38 -11.11
N LYS A 173 2.72 -6.16 -11.68
CA LYS A 173 3.09 -6.73 -12.99
C LYS A 173 3.08 -8.25 -12.99
N LEU A 174 3.64 -8.86 -11.95
CA LEU A 174 3.66 -10.32 -11.80
C LEU A 174 2.24 -10.88 -11.65
N GLN A 175 1.35 -10.20 -10.93
CA GLN A 175 -0.05 -10.61 -10.79
C GLN A 175 -0.82 -10.52 -12.10
N CYS A 176 -0.68 -9.43 -12.87
CA CYS A 176 -1.26 -9.33 -14.22
C CYS A 176 -0.80 -10.47 -15.12
N ALA A 177 0.52 -10.72 -15.16
CA ALA A 177 1.07 -11.81 -15.98
C ALA A 177 0.53 -13.19 -15.55
N LEU A 178 0.31 -13.40 -14.25
CA LEU A 178 -0.28 -14.63 -13.72
C LEU A 178 -1.73 -14.79 -14.18
N GLN A 179 -2.50 -13.70 -14.18
CA GLN A 179 -3.90 -13.69 -14.65
C GLN A 179 -4.01 -13.98 -16.15
N ASP A 180 -3.13 -13.38 -16.96
CA ASP A 180 -3.05 -13.64 -18.39
C ASP A 180 -2.73 -15.11 -18.69
N ILE A 181 -1.76 -15.69 -17.97
CA ILE A 181 -1.41 -17.11 -18.10
C ILE A 181 -2.58 -18.01 -17.72
N GLN A 182 -3.31 -17.67 -16.64
CA GLN A 182 -4.50 -18.44 -16.23
C GLN A 182 -5.61 -18.40 -17.28
N LEU A 183 -5.83 -17.24 -17.91
CA LEU A 183 -6.81 -17.07 -18.98
C LEU A 183 -6.43 -17.91 -20.20
N GLN A 184 -5.17 -17.83 -20.64
CA GLN A 184 -4.63 -18.63 -21.75
C GLN A 184 -4.81 -20.14 -21.49
N PHE A 185 -4.58 -20.58 -20.26
CA PHE A 185 -4.74 -21.98 -19.89
C PHE A 185 -6.21 -22.42 -19.97
N LYS A 186 -7.15 -21.56 -19.55
CA LYS A 186 -8.58 -21.81 -19.64
C LYS A 186 -9.06 -21.92 -21.10
N GLU A 187 -8.65 -20.98 -21.95
CA GLU A 187 -8.95 -20.99 -23.39
C GLU A 187 -8.41 -22.25 -24.08
N THR A 188 -7.16 -22.61 -23.77
CA THR A 188 -6.50 -23.81 -24.33
C THR A 188 -7.25 -25.09 -23.90
N LYS A 189 -7.71 -25.15 -22.65
CA LYS A 189 -8.48 -26.28 -22.14
C LYS A 189 -9.83 -26.43 -22.86
N GLU A 190 -10.52 -25.32 -23.11
CA GLU A 190 -11.78 -25.32 -23.86
C GLU A 190 -11.60 -25.80 -25.32
N LEU A 191 -10.50 -25.40 -25.98
CA LEU A 191 -10.16 -25.85 -27.33
C LEU A 191 -9.89 -27.37 -27.37
N LEU A 192 -9.10 -27.88 -26.42
CA LEU A 192 -8.82 -29.31 -26.32
C LEU A 192 -10.09 -30.15 -26.04
N ALA A 193 -11.02 -29.62 -25.25
CA ALA A 193 -12.30 -30.27 -25.01
C ALA A 193 -13.12 -30.40 -26.30
N LYS A 194 -13.17 -29.33 -27.12
CA LYS A 194 -13.84 -29.34 -28.42
C LYS A 194 -13.21 -30.32 -29.40
N GLU A 195 -11.88 -30.40 -29.47
CA GLU A 195 -11.19 -31.38 -30.32
C GLU A 195 -11.51 -32.83 -29.90
N ARG A 196 -11.52 -33.12 -28.59
CA ARG A 196 -11.88 -34.46 -28.09
C ARG A 196 -13.31 -34.86 -28.45
N GLU A 197 -14.25 -33.92 -28.35
CA GLU A 197 -15.65 -34.19 -28.71
C GLU A 197 -15.81 -34.43 -30.22
N ALA A 198 -15.09 -33.66 -31.05
CA ALA A 198 -15.06 -33.86 -32.50
C ALA A 198 -14.45 -35.21 -32.89
N ALA A 199 -13.35 -35.62 -32.25
CA ALA A 199 -12.72 -36.92 -32.47
C ALA A 199 -13.65 -38.08 -32.07
N LYS A 200 -14.40 -37.94 -30.96
CA LYS A 200 -15.40 -38.93 -30.53
C LYS A 200 -16.53 -39.09 -31.55
N LYS A 201 -17.05 -37.98 -32.08
CA LYS A 201 -18.07 -38.00 -33.15
C LYS A 201 -17.55 -38.64 -34.45
N ALA A 202 -16.29 -38.41 -34.81
CA ALA A 202 -15.67 -39.04 -35.99
C ALA A 202 -15.48 -40.56 -35.81
N ALA A 203 -15.18 -41.01 -34.59
CA ALA A 203 -15.03 -42.43 -34.28
C ALA A 203 -16.35 -43.21 -34.25
N GLU A 204 -17.49 -42.56 -34.01
CA GLU A 204 -18.83 -43.17 -34.08
C GLU A 204 -19.32 -43.39 -35.51
N VAL A 205 -18.67 -42.78 -36.52
CA VAL A 205 -18.95 -43.05 -37.94
C VAL A 205 -18.18 -44.30 -38.37
N VAL A 206 -18.73 -45.46 -38.06
CA VAL A 206 -18.20 -46.76 -38.50
C VAL A 206 -18.42 -46.91 -40.02
N PRO A 207 -17.39 -47.20 -40.84
CA PRO A 207 -17.62 -47.64 -42.21
C PRO A 207 -18.22 -49.04 -42.17
N ILE A 208 -19.39 -49.21 -42.80
CA ILE A 208 -20.03 -50.51 -42.99
C ILE A 208 -19.12 -51.34 -43.91
N ILE A 209 -18.29 -52.20 -43.32
CA ILE A 209 -17.58 -53.26 -44.04
C ILE A 209 -18.23 -54.58 -43.62
N GLN A 210 -18.70 -55.31 -44.62
CA GLN A 210 -19.36 -56.59 -44.48
C GLN A 210 -18.29 -57.66 -44.15
N GLU A 211 -18.10 -57.96 -42.86
CA GLU A 211 -17.14 -58.98 -42.42
C GLU A 211 -17.70 -60.40 -42.61
N VAL A 212 -16.92 -61.25 -43.30
CA VAL A 212 -17.09 -62.70 -43.32
C VAL A 212 -16.38 -63.27 -42.10
N SER A 213 -17.13 -63.83 -41.16
CA SER A 213 -16.64 -64.27 -39.86
C SER A 213 -15.93 -65.64 -39.93
N VAL A 214 -14.62 -65.67 -39.70
CA VAL A 214 -13.92 -66.84 -39.15
C VAL A 214 -13.54 -66.48 -37.72
N VAL A 215 -14.42 -66.80 -36.76
CA VAL A 215 -14.24 -66.44 -35.36
C VAL A 215 -13.64 -67.62 -34.61
N ASP A 216 -12.43 -67.43 -34.06
CA ASP A 216 -11.82 -68.34 -33.10
C ASP A 216 -12.35 -68.01 -31.68
N PRO A 217 -13.16 -68.88 -31.07
CA PRO A 217 -13.88 -68.56 -29.82
C PRO A 217 -12.96 -68.26 -28.63
N VAL A 218 -11.73 -68.78 -28.63
CA VAL A 218 -10.77 -68.56 -27.53
C VAL A 218 -10.14 -67.16 -27.59
N MET A 219 -9.88 -66.64 -28.79
CA MET A 219 -9.40 -65.27 -28.95
C MET A 219 -10.50 -64.26 -28.64
N LEU A 220 -11.75 -64.56 -29.01
CA LEU A 220 -12.89 -63.69 -28.74
C LEU A 220 -13.06 -63.45 -27.24
N GLU A 221 -12.97 -64.51 -26.43
CA GLU A 221 -13.11 -64.43 -24.97
C GLU A 221 -11.99 -63.61 -24.31
N LYS A 222 -10.74 -63.75 -24.78
CA LYS A 222 -9.61 -62.93 -24.32
C LYS A 222 -9.78 -61.46 -24.68
N LEU A 223 -10.17 -61.17 -25.92
CA LEU A 223 -10.42 -59.82 -26.39
C LEU A 223 -11.59 -59.15 -25.64
N THR A 224 -12.66 -59.90 -25.31
CA THR A 224 -13.74 -59.37 -24.48
C THR A 224 -13.27 -59.01 -23.07
N ASN A 225 -12.46 -59.88 -22.44
CA ASN A 225 -11.94 -59.62 -21.10
C ASN A 225 -10.98 -58.43 -21.05
N GLU A 226 -10.12 -58.26 -22.06
CA GLU A 226 -9.25 -57.09 -22.18
C GLU A 226 -10.07 -55.82 -22.40
N ASN A 227 -11.09 -55.85 -23.25
CA ASN A 227 -11.97 -54.72 -23.48
C ASN A 227 -12.75 -54.30 -22.24
N GLU A 228 -13.19 -55.25 -21.40
CA GLU A 228 -13.82 -54.93 -20.12
C GLU A 228 -12.84 -54.27 -19.14
N LYS A 229 -11.59 -54.75 -19.07
CA LYS A 229 -10.54 -54.12 -18.26
C LYS A 229 -10.22 -52.70 -18.74
N LEU A 230 -10.13 -52.49 -20.06
CA LEU A 230 -9.92 -51.17 -20.64
C LEU A 230 -11.07 -50.22 -20.28
N LYS A 231 -12.32 -50.67 -20.40
CA LYS A 231 -13.50 -49.85 -20.02
C LYS A 231 -13.46 -49.43 -18.55
N ALA A 232 -13.07 -50.34 -17.65
CA ALA A 232 -12.95 -50.03 -16.22
C ALA A 232 -11.84 -49.00 -15.94
N LEU A 233 -10.69 -49.12 -16.62
CA LEU A 233 -9.59 -48.16 -16.51
C LEU A 233 -9.98 -46.77 -17.03
N VAL A 234 -10.68 -46.71 -18.17
CA VAL A 234 -11.17 -45.45 -18.73
C VAL A 234 -12.13 -44.75 -17.77
N SER A 235 -13.11 -45.47 -17.24
CA SER A 235 -14.06 -44.92 -16.25
C SER A 235 -13.38 -44.39 -14.99
N SER A 236 -12.33 -45.08 -14.51
CA SER A 236 -11.53 -44.64 -13.36
C SER A 236 -10.73 -43.36 -13.65
N LEU A 237 -10.18 -43.24 -14.86
CA LEU A 237 -9.45 -42.05 -15.29
C LEU A 237 -10.38 -40.84 -15.47
N GLU A 238 -11.55 -41.03 -16.09
CA GLU A 238 -12.56 -39.98 -16.24
C GLU A 238 -12.95 -39.39 -14.89
N LYS A 239 -13.23 -40.23 -13.89
CA LYS A 239 -13.57 -39.78 -12.54
C LYS A 239 -12.46 -38.98 -11.86
N LYS A 240 -11.19 -39.38 -12.05
CA LYS A 240 -10.04 -38.64 -11.51
C LYS A 240 -9.87 -37.28 -12.19
N ILE A 241 -10.13 -37.20 -13.49
CA ILE A 241 -10.11 -35.93 -14.23
C ILE A 241 -11.15 -34.99 -13.62
N ASP A 242 -12.41 -35.41 -13.47
CA ASP A 242 -13.48 -34.59 -12.90
C ASP A 242 -13.16 -34.09 -11.48
N GLU A 243 -12.60 -34.97 -10.63
CA GLU A 243 -12.17 -34.61 -9.28
C GLU A 243 -11.03 -33.57 -9.29
N THR A 244 -10.06 -33.68 -10.20
CA THR A 244 -8.99 -32.69 -10.33
C THR A 244 -9.47 -31.36 -10.88
N GLU A 245 -10.40 -31.37 -11.83
CA GLU A 245 -10.99 -30.16 -12.39
C GLU A 245 -11.79 -29.39 -11.34
N LYS A 246 -12.60 -30.08 -10.56
CA LYS A 246 -13.39 -29.45 -9.50
C LYS A 246 -12.52 -28.79 -8.43
N LYS A 247 -11.44 -29.46 -8.01
CA LYS A 247 -10.47 -28.88 -7.07
C LYS A 247 -9.80 -27.64 -7.66
N PHE A 248 -9.42 -27.68 -8.93
CA PHE A 248 -8.80 -26.55 -9.61
C PHE A 248 -9.74 -25.33 -9.63
N GLU A 249 -10.99 -25.51 -10.04
CA GLU A 249 -12.01 -24.46 -10.10
C GLU A 249 -12.25 -23.79 -8.73
N GLU A 250 -12.29 -24.58 -7.64
CA GLU A 250 -12.44 -24.07 -6.27
C GLU A 250 -11.23 -23.22 -5.85
N THR A 251 -10.00 -23.69 -6.11
CA THR A 251 -8.79 -22.86 -5.88
C THR A 251 -8.78 -21.59 -6.70
N ASN A 252 -9.24 -21.65 -7.95
CA ASN A 252 -9.19 -20.51 -8.86
C ASN A 252 -10.17 -19.41 -8.42
N LYS A 253 -11.38 -19.79 -7.98
CA LYS A 253 -12.33 -18.86 -7.36
C LYS A 253 -11.77 -18.19 -6.11
N ILE A 254 -11.13 -18.96 -5.22
CA ILE A 254 -10.52 -18.43 -3.99
C ILE A 254 -9.36 -17.47 -4.33
N SER A 255 -8.57 -17.76 -5.37
CA SER A 255 -7.50 -16.85 -5.80
C SER A 255 -8.04 -15.59 -6.47
N GLU A 256 -9.06 -15.70 -7.32
CA GLU A 256 -9.70 -14.53 -7.96
C GLU A 256 -10.32 -13.59 -6.93
N GLU A 257 -10.99 -14.14 -5.89
CA GLU A 257 -11.56 -13.33 -4.80
C GLU A 257 -10.49 -12.59 -4.00
N ARG A 258 -9.32 -13.20 -3.79
CA ARG A 258 -8.17 -12.57 -3.12
C ARG A 258 -7.55 -11.47 -3.97
N ILE A 259 -7.41 -11.70 -5.28
CA ILE A 259 -6.83 -10.74 -6.24
C ILE A 259 -7.76 -9.54 -6.42
N LYS A 260 -9.08 -9.74 -6.48
CA LYS A 260 -10.05 -8.64 -6.58
C LYS A 260 -10.00 -7.72 -5.36
N ASN A 261 -9.74 -8.28 -4.18
CA ASN A 261 -9.58 -7.50 -2.96
C ASN A 261 -8.26 -6.72 -2.91
N SER A 262 -7.19 -7.14 -3.61
CA SER A 262 -5.91 -6.40 -3.65
C SER A 262 -5.82 -5.37 -4.79
N LEU A 263 -6.39 -5.67 -5.97
CA LEU A 263 -6.32 -4.79 -7.15
C LEU A 263 -7.05 -3.45 -6.96
N VAL A 264 -8.08 -3.41 -6.11
CA VAL A 264 -8.77 -2.15 -5.75
C VAL A 264 -7.88 -1.26 -4.87
N GLU A 265 -6.95 -1.84 -4.11
CA GLU A 265 -6.02 -1.11 -3.26
C GLU A 265 -4.73 -0.70 -4.02
N ASP A 266 -4.30 -1.47 -5.03
CA ASP A 266 -3.01 -1.28 -5.73
C ASP A 266 -3.05 -0.27 -6.91
N CYS A 267 -4.17 -0.14 -7.63
CA CYS A 267 -4.27 0.73 -8.81
C CYS A 267 -4.23 2.23 -8.43
N TYR A 268 -4.70 2.56 -7.23
CA TYR A 268 -4.69 3.93 -6.69
C TYR A 268 -3.29 4.39 -6.25
N ALA A 269 -2.41 3.47 -5.84
CA ALA A 269 -1.06 3.79 -5.37
C ALA A 269 -0.06 4.12 -6.49
N GLN A 270 -0.28 3.63 -7.71
CA GLN A 270 0.67 3.75 -8.83
C GLN A 270 0.67 5.12 -9.53
N HIS A 271 -0.40 5.92 -9.41
CA HIS A 271 -0.47 7.24 -10.07
C HIS A 271 0.14 8.37 -9.24
N VAL A 272 0.09 8.25 -7.92
CA VAL A 272 0.57 9.26 -6.96
C VAL A 272 2.11 9.38 -6.96
N THR A 273 2.80 8.29 -7.22
CA THR A 273 4.23 8.19 -6.95
C THR A 273 5.11 8.66 -8.12
N ALA A 274 4.64 8.55 -9.36
CA ALA A 274 5.40 8.93 -10.56
C ALA A 274 5.62 10.45 -10.68
N GLU A 275 4.65 11.28 -10.27
CA GLU A 275 4.81 12.74 -10.25
C GLU A 275 5.56 13.22 -9.00
N GLY A 276 5.39 12.53 -7.86
CA GLY A 276 6.09 12.84 -6.61
C GLY A 276 7.60 12.57 -6.67
N THR A 277 8.04 11.49 -7.32
CA THR A 277 9.47 11.14 -7.44
C THR A 277 10.27 12.14 -8.30
N ALA A 278 9.67 12.69 -9.36
CA ALA A 278 10.33 13.69 -10.20
C ALA A 278 10.60 15.01 -9.44
N LEU A 279 9.68 15.42 -8.57
CA LEU A 279 9.80 16.62 -7.74
C LEU A 279 10.78 16.40 -6.58
N VAL A 280 10.79 15.19 -5.99
CA VAL A 280 11.76 14.78 -4.98
C VAL A 280 13.18 14.77 -5.54
N GLN A 281 13.40 14.25 -6.75
CA GLN A 281 14.73 14.23 -7.39
C GLN A 281 15.26 15.65 -7.64
N GLN A 282 14.40 16.58 -8.08
CA GLN A 282 14.79 17.99 -8.26
C GLN A 282 15.16 18.68 -6.94
N VAL A 283 14.48 18.32 -5.84
CA VAL A 283 14.76 18.86 -4.50
C VAL A 283 16.01 18.21 -3.88
N GLU A 284 16.26 16.92 -4.11
CA GLU A 284 17.47 16.22 -3.66
C GLU A 284 18.73 16.74 -4.38
N ASP A 285 18.65 16.91 -5.70
CA ASP A 285 19.76 17.43 -6.52
C ASP A 285 20.11 18.88 -6.16
N ALA A 286 19.13 19.68 -5.74
CA ALA A 286 19.34 21.06 -5.32
C ALA A 286 19.90 21.21 -3.88
N VAL A 287 19.76 20.19 -3.01
CA VAL A 287 19.88 20.37 -1.54
C VAL A 287 20.86 19.40 -0.86
N SER A 288 21.64 18.64 -1.63
CA SER A 288 22.65 17.65 -1.16
C SER A 288 23.61 18.12 -0.03
N ASN A 289 23.74 19.43 0.25
CA ASN A 289 24.62 19.98 1.28
C ASN A 289 23.96 20.51 2.58
N TYR A 290 22.63 20.47 2.75
CA TYR A 290 22.00 21.10 3.93
C TYR A 290 21.10 20.15 4.74
N VAL A 291 21.65 19.70 5.86
CA VAL A 291 20.97 19.00 6.94
C VAL A 291 19.72 19.79 7.37
N ASN A 292 18.54 19.15 7.32
CA ASN A 292 17.24 19.58 7.89
C ASN A 292 16.16 20.14 6.94
N PHE A 293 15.90 19.49 5.80
CA PHE A 293 14.62 19.65 5.10
C PHE A 293 13.70 18.46 5.36
N VAL A 294 12.39 18.74 5.41
CA VAL A 294 11.33 17.75 5.41
C VAL A 294 10.38 18.19 4.31
N VAL A 295 10.30 17.41 3.24
CA VAL A 295 9.35 17.62 2.14
C VAL A 295 8.04 16.98 2.55
N VAL A 296 6.95 17.74 2.43
CA VAL A 296 5.58 17.25 2.64
C VAL A 296 4.89 17.33 1.30
N LEU A 297 4.56 16.18 0.71
CA LEU A 297 3.69 16.14 -0.45
C LEU A 297 2.25 16.04 0.07
N LEU A 298 1.49 17.11 -0.11
CA LEU A 298 0.06 17.19 0.18
C LEU A 298 -0.69 17.34 -1.13
N HIS A 299 -0.93 16.22 -1.81
CA HIS A 299 -1.96 16.18 -2.86
C HIS A 299 -3.09 15.27 -2.40
N PRO A 300 -4.37 15.62 -2.67
CA PRO A 300 -5.42 14.64 -2.62
C PRO A 300 -5.06 13.55 -3.63
N ILE A 301 -4.71 12.38 -3.10
CA ILE A 301 -4.56 11.15 -3.83
C ILE A 301 -5.97 10.83 -4.33
N LEU A 302 -6.29 11.25 -5.57
CA LEU A 302 -7.58 11.08 -6.24
C LEU A 302 -7.40 10.33 -7.55
#